data_AF-A0A445FRJ0-F1
#
_entry.id   AF-A0A445FRJ0-F1
#
_cell.length_a   1.000
_cell.length_b   1.000
_cell.length_c   1.000
_cell.angle_alpha   90.00
_cell.angle_beta   90.00
_cell.angle_gamma   90.00
#
_symmetry.space_group_name_H-M   'P 1'
#
loop_
_entity.id
_entity.type
_entity.pdbx_description
1 polymer ?
#
loop_
_entity_poly.entity_id
_entity_poly.type
_entity_poly.pdbx_seq_one_letter_code
_entity_poly.pdbx_strand_id
1 'polypeptide(L)'
;YDVSGFPTLKFFPKGNKAGEEYGGGRDLDDFVAFINEKSGTSRDVKGQLTSQAGIVESLDVLVKEFVAASDEEKKSVFIRMEEEVEKLKGSASRHGKIYLKAAKNYLEKGSDYAKNEIQRLQRILDKSISPAKADELTLKKNILSTYAA
;
A
#
# COMPACT_ATOMS: atom_id res chain seq x y z
N TYR A 1 -22.96 8.17 -24.68
CA TYR A 1 -22.68 8.38 -23.25
C TYR A 1 -23.86 8.99 -22.49
N ASP A 2 -25.02 9.23 -23.12
CA ASP A 2 -26.29 9.62 -22.47
C ASP A 2 -26.16 10.68 -21.38
N VAL A 3 -25.52 11.80 -21.72
CA VAL A 3 -25.38 12.95 -20.81
C VAL A 3 -26.63 13.83 -21.00
N SER A 4 -27.43 13.97 -19.95
CA SER A 4 -28.69 14.73 -19.97
C SER A 4 -28.62 16.05 -19.18
N GLY A 5 -27.56 16.29 -18.43
CA GLY A 5 -27.35 17.52 -17.65
C GLY A 5 -25.89 17.70 -17.24
N PHE A 6 -25.52 18.92 -16.81
CA PHE A 6 -24.15 19.22 -16.38
C PHE A 6 -24.10 19.71 -14.92
N PRO A 7 -23.05 19.37 -14.17
CA PRO A 7 -22.01 18.40 -14.51
C PRO A 7 -22.47 16.93 -14.31
N THR A 8 -22.10 16.04 -15.23
CA THR A 8 -22.16 14.57 -15.06
C THR A 8 -20.74 14.02 -15.05
N LEU A 9 -20.38 13.28 -14.01
CA LEU A 9 -19.07 12.63 -13.88
C LEU A 9 -19.19 11.15 -14.20
N LYS A 10 -18.32 10.65 -15.09
CA LYS A 10 -18.24 9.21 -15.45
C LYS A 10 -16.82 8.68 -15.29
N PHE A 11 -16.70 7.52 -14.68
CA PHE A 11 -15.46 6.77 -14.50
C PHE A 11 -15.30 5.70 -15.59
N PHE A 12 -14.12 5.59 -16.17
CA PHE A 12 -13.83 4.69 -17.30
C PHE A 12 -12.70 3.72 -16.93
N PRO A 13 -13.01 2.53 -16.37
CA PRO A 13 -11.98 1.52 -16.13
C PRO A 13 -11.52 0.86 -17.43
N LYS A 14 -10.32 0.24 -17.38
CA LYS A 14 -9.61 -0.35 -18.54
C LYS A 14 -10.43 -1.34 -19.40
N GLY A 15 -11.53 -1.90 -18.88
CA GLY A 15 -12.41 -2.83 -19.60
C GLY A 15 -13.81 -2.30 -19.92
N ASN A 16 -14.19 -1.11 -19.44
CA ASN A 16 -15.55 -0.59 -19.59
C ASN A 16 -15.52 0.75 -20.33
N LYS A 17 -15.83 0.69 -21.63
CA LYS A 17 -15.97 1.88 -22.48
C LYS A 17 -17.30 2.60 -22.30
N ALA A 18 -18.32 1.99 -21.71
CA ALA A 18 -19.60 2.65 -21.46
C ALA A 18 -19.50 3.69 -20.34
N GLY A 19 -18.55 3.48 -19.41
CA GLY A 19 -18.34 4.31 -18.24
C GLY A 19 -19.36 4.02 -17.13
N GLU A 20 -18.97 4.33 -15.90
CA GLU A 20 -19.81 4.22 -14.71
C GLU A 20 -20.09 5.63 -14.20
N GLU A 21 -21.36 5.96 -13.99
CA GLU A 21 -21.73 7.27 -13.47
C GLU A 21 -21.38 7.39 -11.99
N TYR A 22 -20.80 8.53 -11.61
CA TYR A 22 -20.54 8.85 -10.22
C TYR A 22 -21.81 9.38 -9.56
N GLY A 23 -22.42 8.56 -8.70
CA GLY A 23 -23.61 8.90 -7.92
C GLY A 23 -23.32 9.28 -6.46
N GLY A 24 -22.06 9.49 -6.08
CA GLY A 24 -21.68 9.88 -4.73
C GLY A 24 -22.02 11.34 -4.39
N GLY A 25 -21.68 11.77 -3.17
CA GLY A 25 -21.86 13.15 -2.74
C GLY A 25 -21.00 14.14 -3.53
N ARG A 26 -21.21 15.44 -3.33
CA ARG A 26 -20.52 16.51 -4.08
C ARG A 26 -19.24 16.99 -3.40
N ASP A 27 -18.86 16.32 -2.32
CA ASP A 27 -17.72 16.69 -1.50
C ASP A 27 -16.45 15.96 -1.98
N LEU A 28 -15.30 16.59 -1.76
CA LEU A 28 -14.02 16.06 -2.25
C LEU A 28 -13.69 14.70 -1.62
N ASP A 29 -14.03 14.49 -0.35
CA ASP A 29 -13.82 13.23 0.36
C ASP A 29 -14.58 12.07 -0.30
N ASP A 30 -15.86 12.26 -0.64
CA ASP A 30 -16.68 11.25 -1.31
C ASP A 30 -16.13 10.91 -2.69
N PHE A 31 -15.64 11.91 -3.42
CA PHE A 31 -15.07 11.71 -4.74
C PHE A 31 -13.75 10.94 -4.66
N VAL A 32 -12.89 11.27 -3.70
CA VAL A 32 -11.62 10.57 -3.47
C VAL A 32 -11.87 9.12 -3.02
N ALA A 33 -12.84 8.89 -2.14
CA ALA A 33 -13.24 7.55 -1.71
C ALA A 33 -13.67 6.68 -2.90
N PHE A 34 -14.51 7.22 -3.79
CA PHE A 34 -14.93 6.53 -5.00
C PHE A 34 -13.75 6.21 -5.93
N ILE A 35 -12.84 7.15 -6.17
CA ILE A 35 -11.67 6.89 -7.02
C ILE A 35 -10.75 5.83 -6.39
N ASN A 36 -10.57 5.86 -5.07
CA ASN A 36 -9.79 4.86 -4.34
C ASN A 36 -10.39 3.46 -4.49
N GLU A 37 -11.71 3.32 -4.30
CA GLU A 37 -12.42 2.05 -4.48
C GLU A 37 -12.26 1.52 -5.91
N LYS A 38 -12.50 2.39 -6.90
CA LYS A 38 -12.47 1.99 -8.32
C LYS A 38 -11.06 1.71 -8.85
N SER A 39 -10.05 2.29 -8.24
CA SER A 39 -8.65 2.19 -8.69
C SER A 39 -7.79 1.27 -7.83
N GLY A 40 -8.29 0.81 -6.68
CA GLY A 40 -7.49 0.07 -5.70
C GLY A 40 -6.35 0.91 -5.13
N THR A 41 -6.58 2.22 -4.95
CA THR A 41 -5.60 3.16 -4.36
C THR A 41 -6.03 3.58 -2.97
N SER A 42 -5.15 4.26 -2.23
CA SER A 42 -5.46 4.78 -0.90
C SER A 42 -4.89 6.19 -0.76
N ARG A 43 -5.52 7.17 -1.41
CA ARG A 43 -5.14 8.59 -1.38
C ARG A 43 -6.05 9.44 -0.51
N ASP A 44 -5.51 10.53 0.03
CA ASP A 44 -6.27 11.59 0.71
C ASP A 44 -6.70 12.70 -0.26
N VAL A 45 -7.44 13.69 0.25
CA VAL A 45 -7.91 14.87 -0.49
C VAL A 45 -6.80 15.78 -1.02
N LYS A 46 -5.57 15.63 -0.52
CA LYS A 46 -4.38 16.34 -1.01
C LYS A 46 -3.65 15.52 -2.09
N GLY A 47 -4.18 14.35 -2.46
CA GLY A 47 -3.59 13.43 -3.41
C GLY A 47 -2.42 12.63 -2.85
N GLN A 48 -2.16 12.67 -1.55
CA GLN A 48 -1.07 11.94 -0.89
C GLN A 48 -1.51 10.52 -0.57
N LEU A 49 -0.59 9.55 -0.62
CA LEU A 49 -0.86 8.20 -0.14
C LEU A 49 -1.09 8.20 1.38
N THR A 50 -2.16 7.53 1.80
CA THR A 50 -2.51 7.30 3.21
C THR A 50 -1.69 6.15 3.80
N SER A 51 -1.83 5.89 5.10
CA SER A 51 -1.17 4.76 5.79
C SER A 51 -1.62 3.38 5.28
N GLN A 52 -2.77 3.29 4.62
CA GLN A 52 -3.29 2.03 4.07
C GLN A 52 -2.65 1.65 2.73
N ALA A 53 -2.01 2.61 2.05
CA ALA A 53 -1.38 2.35 0.77
C ALA A 53 -0.23 1.34 0.93
N GLY A 54 -0.25 0.27 0.13
CA GLY A 54 0.78 -0.77 0.15
C GLY A 54 0.54 -1.89 1.17
N ILE A 55 -0.44 -1.74 2.05
CA ILE A 55 -0.83 -2.79 2.99
C ILE A 55 -1.55 -3.90 2.23
N VAL A 56 -1.08 -5.14 2.41
CA VAL A 56 -1.69 -6.34 1.83
C VAL A 56 -2.10 -7.20 3.00
N GLU A 57 -3.39 -7.32 3.24
CA GLU A 57 -3.95 -7.92 4.46
C GLU A 57 -3.40 -9.34 4.73
N SER A 58 -3.33 -10.20 3.70
CA SER A 58 -2.78 -11.56 3.86
C SER A 58 -1.30 -11.57 4.28
N LEU A 59 -0.51 -10.60 3.82
CA LEU A 59 0.89 -10.46 4.22
C LEU A 59 1.02 -9.80 5.60
N ASP A 60 0.16 -8.84 5.95
CA ASP A 60 0.17 -8.18 7.26
C ASP A 60 -0.06 -9.19 8.40
N VAL A 61 -0.98 -10.13 8.21
CA VAL A 61 -1.20 -11.25 9.16
C VAL A 61 0.07 -12.08 9.33
N LEU A 62 0.73 -12.45 8.23
CA LEU A 62 1.98 -13.21 8.26
C LEU A 62 3.14 -12.41 8.88
N VAL A 63 3.18 -11.09 8.69
CA VAL A 63 4.19 -10.24 9.35
C VAL A 63 4.00 -10.22 10.85
N LYS A 64 2.76 -10.11 11.34
CA LYS A 64 2.47 -10.17 12.79
C LYS A 64 2.92 -11.49 13.40
N GLU A 65 2.67 -12.59 12.69
CA GLU A 65 3.18 -13.91 13.10
C GLU A 65 4.72 -13.94 13.08
N PHE A 66 5.34 -13.41 12.02
CA PHE A 66 6.79 -13.35 11.86
C PHE A 66 7.48 -12.54 12.97
N VAL A 67 6.95 -11.37 13.32
CA VAL A 67 7.53 -10.50 14.36
C VAL A 67 7.42 -11.13 15.75
N ALA A 68 6.31 -11.85 16.02
CA ALA A 68 6.08 -12.53 17.29
C ALA A 68 6.81 -13.88 17.45
N ALA A 69 7.25 -14.48 16.33
CA ALA A 69 7.90 -15.78 16.31
C ALA A 69 9.31 -15.79 16.92
N SER A 70 9.77 -16.99 17.34
CA SER A 70 11.18 -17.24 17.66
C SER A 70 12.07 -17.18 16.41
N ASP A 71 13.40 -17.16 16.58
CA ASP A 71 14.32 -17.04 15.44
C ASP A 71 14.30 -18.24 14.50
N GLU A 72 14.05 -19.45 15.03
CA GLU A 72 13.84 -20.66 14.24
C GLU A 72 12.53 -20.60 13.44
N GLU A 73 11.45 -20.14 14.08
CA GLU A 73 10.11 -20.07 13.48
C GLU A 73 9.99 -18.93 12.45
N LYS A 74 10.72 -17.82 12.62
CA LYS A 74 10.76 -16.73 11.64
C LYS A 74 11.13 -17.21 10.24
N LYS A 75 12.02 -18.20 10.12
CA LYS A 75 12.40 -18.78 8.82
C LYS A 75 11.24 -19.53 8.17
N SER A 76 10.42 -20.24 8.95
CA SER A 76 9.26 -20.96 8.42
C SER A 76 8.14 -20.00 8.03
N VAL A 77 7.92 -18.93 8.81
CA VAL A 77 6.98 -17.86 8.45
C VAL A 77 7.45 -17.14 7.18
N PHE A 78 8.74 -16.87 7.05
CA PHE A 78 9.32 -16.25 5.86
C PHE A 78 9.02 -17.04 4.57
N ILE A 79 9.17 -18.37 4.59
CA ILE A 79 8.82 -19.24 3.44
C ILE A 79 7.33 -19.11 3.10
N ARG A 80 6.44 -19.11 4.10
CA ARG A 80 5.00 -18.89 3.86
C ARG A 80 4.70 -17.53 3.26
N MET A 81 5.45 -16.48 3.65
CA MET A 81 5.36 -15.17 3.02
C MET A 81 5.77 -15.23 1.54
N GLU A 82 6.83 -15.97 1.19
CA GLU A 82 7.26 -16.14 -0.21
C GLU A 82 6.16 -16.81 -1.04
N GLU A 83 5.61 -17.93 -0.55
CA GLU A 83 4.50 -18.65 -1.20
C GLU A 83 3.26 -17.78 -1.37
N GLU A 84 2.94 -16.94 -0.37
CA GLU A 84 1.82 -16.02 -0.46
C GLU A 84 2.06 -14.94 -1.52
N VAL A 85 3.28 -14.37 -1.57
CA VAL A 85 3.65 -13.37 -2.59
C VAL A 85 3.58 -13.93 -4.02
N GLU A 86 3.89 -15.21 -4.22
CA GLU A 86 3.77 -15.87 -5.54
C GLU A 86 2.32 -15.97 -6.03
N LYS A 87 1.34 -16.08 -5.11
CA LYS A 87 -0.09 -16.11 -5.45
C LYS A 87 -0.63 -14.72 -5.81
N LEU A 88 0.04 -13.65 -5.36
CA LEU A 88 -0.41 -12.28 -5.60
C LEU A 88 -0.18 -11.85 -7.06
N LYS A 89 -1.04 -10.95 -7.54
CA LYS A 89 -0.97 -10.36 -8.88
C LYS A 89 -1.00 -8.83 -8.81
N GLY A 90 -0.64 -8.17 -9.91
CA GLY A 90 -0.75 -6.72 -10.03
C GLY A 90 0.08 -5.95 -8.99
N SER A 91 -0.54 -4.93 -8.37
CA SER A 91 0.09 -4.09 -7.34
C SER A 91 0.44 -4.88 -6.08
N ALA A 92 -0.41 -5.82 -5.65
CA ALA A 92 -0.17 -6.64 -4.47
C ALA A 92 1.14 -7.46 -4.57
N SER A 93 1.44 -8.03 -5.74
CA SER A 93 2.72 -8.73 -5.98
C SER A 93 3.93 -7.79 -5.88
N ARG A 94 3.80 -6.55 -6.39
CA ARG A 94 4.86 -5.53 -6.28
C ARG A 94 5.10 -5.15 -4.82
N HIS A 95 4.03 -4.98 -4.04
CA HIS A 95 4.13 -4.72 -2.60
C HIS A 95 4.75 -5.91 -1.88
N GLY A 96 4.36 -7.14 -2.21
CA GLY A 96 4.92 -8.38 -1.66
C GLY A 96 6.44 -8.46 -1.72
N LYS A 97 7.05 -7.99 -2.81
CA LYS A 97 8.52 -7.91 -2.90
C LYS A 97 9.15 -6.98 -1.85
N ILE A 98 8.44 -5.93 -1.44
CA ILE A 98 8.89 -5.02 -0.38
C ILE A 98 8.77 -5.71 0.97
N TYR A 99 7.68 -6.46 1.23
CA TYR A 99 7.54 -7.30 2.42
C TYR A 99 8.70 -8.29 2.55
N LEU A 100 8.96 -9.10 1.53
CA LEU A 100 10.05 -10.09 1.56
C LEU A 100 11.41 -9.44 1.83
N LYS A 101 11.67 -8.28 1.20
CA LYS A 101 12.89 -7.52 1.46
C LYS A 101 12.97 -7.00 2.89
N ALA A 102 11.85 -6.54 3.46
CA ALA A 102 11.80 -6.10 4.85
C ALA A 102 12.04 -7.27 5.83
N ALA A 103 11.36 -8.39 5.64
CA ALA A 103 11.57 -9.60 6.45
C ALA A 103 13.01 -10.11 6.37
N LYS A 104 13.61 -10.15 5.17
CA LYS A 104 15.02 -10.52 5.01
C LYS A 104 15.96 -9.60 5.79
N ASN A 105 15.77 -8.28 5.69
CA ASN A 105 16.57 -7.33 6.46
C ASN A 105 16.33 -7.47 7.97
N TYR A 106 15.11 -7.80 8.39
CA TYR A 106 14.78 -8.05 9.80
C TYR A 106 15.55 -9.27 10.34
N LEU A 107 15.63 -10.36 9.56
CA LEU A 107 16.45 -11.54 9.90
C LEU A 107 17.95 -11.21 9.99
N GLU A 108 18.45 -10.37 9.08
CA GLU A 108 19.89 -10.06 8.99
C GLU A 108 20.34 -9.00 10.02
N LYS A 109 19.49 -8.02 10.33
CA LYS A 109 19.85 -6.81 11.10
C LYS A 109 19.13 -6.70 12.44
N GLY A 110 18.20 -7.60 12.74
CA GLY A 110 17.43 -7.63 13.98
C GLY A 110 16.18 -6.75 13.95
N SER A 111 15.46 -6.76 15.07
CA SER A 111 14.14 -6.15 15.24
C SER A 111 14.14 -4.62 15.10
N ASP A 112 15.24 -3.95 15.44
CA ASP A 112 15.35 -2.50 15.33
C ASP A 112 15.43 -1.99 13.88
N TYR A 113 15.67 -2.87 12.91
CA TYR A 113 15.80 -2.49 11.50
C TYR A 113 14.60 -1.68 10.99
N ALA A 114 13.39 -2.19 11.21
CA ALA A 114 12.18 -1.57 10.69
C ALA A 114 11.99 -0.16 11.25
N LYS A 115 12.16 0.00 12.57
CA LYS A 115 12.08 1.29 13.26
C LYS A 115 13.11 2.29 12.73
N ASN A 116 14.36 1.88 12.57
CA ASN A 116 15.43 2.75 12.07
C ASN A 116 15.19 3.17 10.62
N GLU A 117 14.74 2.25 9.77
CA GLU A 117 14.45 2.56 8.38
C GLU A 117 13.22 3.48 8.24
N ILE A 118 12.18 3.29 9.04
CA ILE A 118 11.03 4.22 9.10
C ILE A 118 11.49 5.64 9.43
N GLN A 119 12.36 5.81 10.43
CA GLN A 119 12.90 7.13 10.79
C GLN A 119 13.70 7.74 9.64
N ARG A 120 14.53 6.95 8.96
CA ARG A 120 15.30 7.41 7.80
C ARG A 120 14.38 7.86 6.66
N LEU A 121 13.34 7.08 6.35
CA LEU A 121 12.36 7.42 5.32
C LEU A 121 11.58 8.68 5.69
N GLN A 122 11.20 8.85 6.95
CA GLN A 122 10.52 10.06 7.43
C GLN A 122 11.38 11.32 7.19
N ARG A 123 12.67 11.29 7.56
CA ARG A 123 13.59 12.42 7.32
C ARG A 123 13.75 12.78 5.85
N ILE A 124 13.49 11.85 4.93
CA ILE A 124 13.52 12.11 3.48
C ILE A 124 12.17 12.67 3.02
N LEU A 125 11.06 12.14 3.54
CA LEU A 125 9.71 12.64 3.26
C LEU A 125 9.51 14.08 3.75
N ASP A 126 10.21 14.49 4.81
CA ASP A 126 10.19 15.87 5.33
C ASP A 126 10.95 16.86 4.43
N LYS A 127 11.72 16.37 3.45
CA LYS A 127 12.43 17.22 2.48
C LYS A 127 11.57 17.47 1.25
N SER A 128 11.91 18.51 0.50
CA SER A 128 11.34 18.72 -0.83
C SER A 128 11.81 17.61 -1.78
N ILE A 129 10.86 16.77 -2.19
CA ILE A 129 11.07 15.64 -3.10
C ILE A 129 9.93 15.61 -4.12
N SER A 130 10.13 14.91 -5.23
CA SER A 130 9.07 14.75 -6.24
C SER A 130 7.89 13.94 -5.70
N PRO A 131 6.64 14.19 -6.16
CA PRO A 131 5.47 13.43 -5.73
C PRO A 131 5.61 11.92 -5.96
N ALA A 132 6.16 11.51 -7.09
CA ALA A 132 6.42 10.10 -7.39
C ALA A 132 7.39 9.47 -6.40
N LYS A 133 8.39 10.23 -5.92
CA LYS A 133 9.32 9.75 -4.91
C LYS A 133 8.66 9.67 -3.54
N ALA A 134 7.84 10.67 -3.19
CA ALA A 134 7.06 10.64 -1.96
C ALA A 134 6.16 9.40 -1.91
N ASP A 135 5.45 9.09 -2.98
CA ASP A 135 4.61 7.89 -3.08
C ASP A 135 5.42 6.59 -2.86
N GLU A 136 6.58 6.45 -3.52
CA GLU A 136 7.44 5.27 -3.35
C GLU A 136 7.92 5.11 -1.89
N LEU A 137 8.31 6.20 -1.25
CA LEU A 137 8.82 6.18 0.12
C LEU A 137 7.70 5.96 1.14
N THR A 138 6.53 6.54 0.92
CA THR A 138 5.34 6.31 1.75
C THR A 138 4.90 4.85 1.69
N LEU A 139 4.84 4.24 0.49
CA LEU A 139 4.54 2.80 0.36
C LEU A 139 5.51 1.93 1.17
N LYS A 140 6.82 2.19 1.04
CA LYS A 140 7.83 1.46 1.81
C LYS A 140 7.69 1.68 3.31
N LYS A 141 7.45 2.93 3.73
CA LYS A 141 7.27 3.28 5.14
C LYS A 141 6.05 2.58 5.74
N ASN A 142 4.92 2.56 5.03
CA ASN A 142 3.70 1.89 5.46
C ASN A 142 3.94 0.38 5.63
N ILE A 143 4.56 -0.27 4.65
CA ILE A 143 4.88 -1.71 4.74
C ILE A 143 5.86 -1.97 5.88
N LEU A 144 6.90 -1.15 6.06
CA LEU A 144 7.82 -1.32 7.18
C LEU A 144 7.15 -1.13 8.54
N SER A 145 6.10 -0.30 8.62
CA SER A 145 5.39 -0.07 9.88
C SER A 145 4.71 -1.33 10.42
N THR A 146 4.38 -2.31 9.56
CA THR A 146 3.82 -3.60 10.01
C THR A 146 4.86 -4.46 10.74
N TYR A 147 6.16 -4.24 10.51
CA TYR A 147 7.26 -4.92 11.19
C TYR A 147 7.72 -4.24 12.48
N ALA A 148 7.24 -3.02 12.74
CA ALA A 148 7.63 -2.21 13.89
C ALA A 148 6.52 -2.11 14.95
N ALA A 149 5.40 -2.80 14.74
CA ALA A 149 4.24 -2.82 15.62
C ALA A 149 4.39 -3.82 16.77
#